data_AF-U4UUL8-F1
#
_entry.id   AF-U4UUL8-F1
#
_cell.length_a   1.000
_cell.length_b   1.000
_cell.length_c   1.000
_cell.angle_alpha   90.00
_cell.angle_beta   90.00
_cell.angle_gamma   90.00
#
_symmetry.space_group_name_H-M   'P 1'
#
loop_
_entity.id
_entity.type
_entity.pdbx_description
1 polymer ?
#
loop_
_entity_poly.entity_id
_entity_poly.type
_entity_poly.pdbx_seq_one_letter_code
_entity_poly.pdbx_strand_id
1 'polypeptide(L)'
;MVEPPENDPIADHPRIYIERRHSMEGSMGTMTDFWAREWLLEDIALRHAINDLDTAIQIGQQAGLLTSDAYLTDVGRRYVKDNRANEVVVALEQ
;
A
#
# COMPACT_ATOMS: atom_id res chain seq x y z
N MET A 1 25.92 -50.89 14.03
CA MET A 1 26.17 -49.45 13.77
C MET A 1 25.64 -49.19 12.37
N VAL A 2 24.64 -48.32 12.25
CA VAL A 2 23.97 -48.01 10.98
C VAL A 2 24.75 -46.89 10.31
N GLU A 3 25.20 -47.12 9.08
CA GLU A 3 25.89 -46.12 8.26
C GLU A 3 24.88 -45.09 7.73
N PRO A 4 25.20 -43.78 7.72
CA PRO A 4 24.38 -42.79 7.03
C PRO A 4 24.77 -42.72 5.53
N PRO A 5 23.81 -42.60 4.61
CA PRO A 5 24.12 -42.47 3.19
C PRO A 5 24.64 -41.06 2.88
N GLU A 6 25.87 -41.04 2.40
CA GLU A 6 26.42 -40.26 1.27
C GLU A 6 25.58 -39.03 0.84
N ASN A 7 26.09 -37.85 1.21
CA ASN A 7 25.61 -36.57 0.69
C ASN A 7 26.18 -36.38 -0.73
N ASP A 8 25.33 -36.54 -1.73
CA ASP A 8 25.63 -36.07 -3.09
C ASP A 8 25.57 -34.53 -3.18
N PRO A 9 26.39 -33.91 -4.05
CA PRO A 9 26.64 -32.49 -4.06
C PRO A 9 25.46 -31.70 -4.66
N ILE A 10 25.14 -30.59 -4.00
CA ILE A 10 24.15 -29.60 -4.42
C ILE A 10 24.49 -29.14 -5.85
N ALA A 11 23.73 -29.67 -6.81
CA ALA A 11 23.70 -29.18 -8.17
C ALA A 11 22.98 -27.82 -8.19
N ASP A 12 23.72 -26.86 -8.71
CA ASP A 12 23.34 -25.52 -9.12
C ASP A 12 22.00 -25.49 -9.88
N HIS A 13 20.94 -25.01 -9.24
CA HIS A 13 19.66 -24.71 -9.88
C HIS A 13 19.26 -23.24 -9.67
N PRO A 14 19.50 -22.35 -10.64
CA PRO A 14 19.18 -20.92 -10.54
C PRO A 14 17.71 -20.62 -10.90
N ARG A 15 16.74 -21.43 -10.44
CA ARG A 15 15.31 -21.27 -10.80
C ARG A 15 14.39 -20.77 -9.68
N ILE A 16 14.92 -20.51 -8.47
CA ILE A 16 14.08 -20.12 -7.31
C ILE A 16 14.10 -18.60 -7.04
N TYR A 17 14.84 -17.80 -7.80
CA TYR A 17 14.98 -16.36 -7.50
C TYR A 17 13.93 -15.45 -8.17
N ILE A 18 13.21 -15.92 -9.19
CA ILE A 18 12.31 -15.06 -9.98
C ILE A 18 10.87 -15.07 -9.43
N GLU A 19 10.35 -16.20 -8.93
CA GLU A 19 8.96 -16.26 -8.45
C GLU A 19 8.70 -15.55 -7.11
N ARG A 20 9.74 -15.30 -6.31
CA ARG A 20 9.61 -14.59 -5.03
C ARG A 20 9.37 -13.08 -5.20
N ARG A 21 9.80 -12.47 -6.31
CA ARG A 21 9.63 -11.03 -6.54
C ARG A 21 8.18 -10.66 -6.83
N HIS A 22 7.44 -11.46 -7.59
CA HIS A 22 6.03 -11.18 -7.89
C HIS A 22 5.11 -11.27 -6.67
N SER A 23 5.39 -12.17 -5.72
CA SER A 23 4.63 -12.31 -4.47
C SER A 23 4.87 -11.13 -3.51
N MET A 24 6.10 -10.58 -3.48
CA MET A 24 6.41 -9.36 -2.71
C MET A 24 5.95 -8.09 -3.41
N GLU A 25 5.96 -8.02 -4.74
CA GLU A 25 5.43 -6.88 -5.51
C GLU A 25 3.91 -6.72 -5.34
N GLY A 26 3.16 -7.83 -5.30
CA GLY A 26 1.73 -7.80 -4.99
C GLY A 26 1.44 -7.34 -3.55
N SER A 27 2.26 -7.79 -2.59
CA SER A 27 2.18 -7.38 -1.17
C SER A 27 2.64 -5.93 -0.95
N MET A 28 3.66 -5.46 -1.67
CA MET A 28 4.09 -4.07 -1.65
C MET A 28 3.07 -3.15 -2.32
N GLY A 29 2.38 -3.60 -3.37
CA GLY A 29 1.28 -2.89 -4.01
C GLY A 29 0.08 -2.72 -3.07
N THR A 30 -0.36 -3.78 -2.40
CA THR A 30 -1.45 -3.71 -1.41
C THR A 30 -1.06 -2.94 -0.16
N MET A 31 0.19 -3.04 0.29
CA MET A 31 0.69 -2.24 1.42
C MET A 31 0.82 -0.76 1.04
N THR A 32 1.19 -0.44 -0.21
CA THR A 32 1.20 0.94 -0.74
C THR A 32 -0.21 1.51 -0.85
N ASP A 33 -1.16 0.72 -1.35
CA ASP A 33 -2.57 1.14 -1.44
C ASP A 33 -3.22 1.29 -0.06
N PHE A 34 -2.85 0.46 0.91
CA PHE A 34 -3.28 0.60 2.30
C PHE A 34 -2.82 1.94 2.88
N TRP A 35 -1.52 2.25 2.81
CA TRP A 35 -1.01 3.53 3.33
C TRP A 35 -1.56 4.74 2.56
N ALA A 36 -1.77 4.61 1.26
CA ALA A 36 -2.40 5.66 0.46
C ALA A 36 -3.86 5.89 0.88
N ARG A 37 -4.61 4.83 1.20
CA ARG A 37 -5.97 4.90 1.71
C ARG A 37 -6.02 5.57 3.08
N GLU A 38 -5.15 5.16 4.00
CA GLU A 38 -5.11 5.74 5.35
C GLU A 38 -4.78 7.23 5.31
N TRP A 39 -3.76 7.61 4.54
CA TRP A 39 -3.42 9.02 4.34
C TRP A 39 -4.58 9.81 3.73
N LEU A 40 -5.29 9.23 2.75
CA LEU A 40 -6.47 9.88 2.16
C LEU A 40 -7.58 10.12 3.18
N LEU A 41 -7.86 9.13 4.03
CA LEU A 41 -8.89 9.23 5.06
C LEU A 41 -8.52 10.26 6.13
N GLU A 42 -7.24 10.34 6.50
CA GLU A 42 -6.71 11.37 7.40
C GLU A 42 -6.79 12.77 6.77
N ASP A 43 -6.40 12.93 5.50
CA ASP A 43 -6.53 14.19 4.75
C ASP A 43 -7.99 14.68 4.70
N ILE A 44 -8.94 13.77 4.43
CA ILE A 44 -10.37 14.07 4.45
C ILE A 44 -10.83 14.46 5.86
N ALA A 45 -10.44 13.70 6.89
CA ALA A 45 -10.80 13.98 8.27
C ALA A 45 -10.29 15.36 8.72
N LEU A 46 -9.04 15.69 8.40
CA LEU A 46 -8.43 16.99 8.69
C LEU A 46 -9.11 18.15 7.94
N ARG A 47 -9.31 18.01 6.63
CA ARG A 47 -9.94 19.06 5.80
C ARG A 47 -11.36 19.37 6.21
N HIS A 48 -12.08 18.36 6.70
CA HIS A 48 -13.46 18.51 7.12
C HIS A 48 -13.64 18.68 8.64
N ALA A 49 -12.54 18.70 9.42
CA ALA A 49 -12.55 18.73 10.89
C ALA A 49 -13.44 17.64 11.50
N ILE A 50 -13.39 16.44 10.92
CA ILE A 50 -14.18 15.27 11.30
C ILE A 50 -13.30 14.33 12.12
N ASN A 51 -13.85 13.79 13.21
CA ASN A 51 -13.19 12.80 14.06
C ASN A 51 -13.80 11.39 13.90
N ASP A 52 -14.70 11.23 12.92
CA ASP A 52 -15.42 9.98 12.64
C ASP A 52 -14.95 9.36 11.32
N LEU A 53 -14.39 8.15 11.42
CA LEU A 53 -13.81 7.43 10.28
C LEU A 53 -14.88 7.03 9.25
N ASP A 54 -16.07 6.63 9.70
CA ASP A 54 -17.18 6.27 8.83
C ASP A 54 -17.62 7.47 7.98
N THR A 55 -17.72 8.65 8.58
CA THR A 55 -18.03 9.90 7.85
C THR A 55 -16.92 10.24 6.85
N ALA A 56 -15.64 10.06 7.19
CA ALA A 56 -14.53 10.28 6.25
C ALA A 56 -14.58 9.29 5.06
N ILE A 57 -14.91 8.03 5.30
CA ILE A 57 -15.11 7.02 4.25
C ILE A 57 -16.28 7.43 3.35
N GLN A 58 -17.41 7.86 3.92
CA GLN A 58 -18.57 8.32 3.14
C GLN A 58 -18.23 9.50 2.24
N ILE A 59 -17.48 10.48 2.73
CA ILE A 59 -17.02 11.62 1.93
C ILE A 59 -16.09 11.15 0.80
N GLY A 60 -15.15 10.25 1.11
CA GLY A 60 -14.27 9.65 0.10
C GLY A 60 -15.01 8.89 -0.99
N GLN A 61 -16.10 8.20 -0.63
CA GLN A 61 -16.99 7.51 -1.57
C GLN A 61 -17.81 8.48 -2.41
N GLN A 62 -18.39 9.51 -1.79
CA GLN A 62 -19.15 10.55 -2.49
C GLN A 62 -18.29 11.33 -3.48
N ALA A 63 -17.01 11.53 -3.15
CA ALA A 63 -16.02 12.16 -4.03
C ALA A 63 -15.47 11.21 -5.12
N GLY A 64 -15.86 9.92 -5.10
CA GLY A 64 -15.37 8.91 -6.04
C GLY A 64 -13.91 8.49 -5.82
N LEU A 65 -13.30 8.86 -4.69
CA LEU A 65 -11.92 8.51 -4.31
C LEU A 65 -11.84 7.09 -3.75
N LEU A 66 -12.93 6.63 -3.12
CA LEU A 66 -13.08 5.29 -2.58
C LEU A 66 -14.24 4.55 -3.25
N THR A 67 -14.10 3.23 -3.37
CA THR A 67 -15.21 2.34 -3.75
C THR A 67 -16.18 2.15 -2.58
N SER A 68 -17.33 1.53 -2.84
CA SER A 68 -18.31 1.17 -1.80
C SER A 68 -17.72 0.26 -0.70
N ASP A 69 -16.69 -0.52 -1.03
CA ASP A 69 -15.94 -1.36 -0.07
C ASP A 69 -14.74 -0.62 0.56
N ALA A 70 -14.67 0.70 0.39
CA ALA A 70 -13.62 1.59 0.88
C ALA A 70 -12.21 1.28 0.34
N TYR A 71 -12.09 0.69 -0.86
CA TYR A 71 -10.79 0.60 -1.56
C TYR A 71 -10.52 1.84 -2.41
N LEU A 72 -9.25 2.16 -2.65
CA LEU A 72 -8.88 3.27 -3.52
C LEU A 72 -9.31 3.02 -4.98
N THR A 73 -9.98 4.01 -5.56
CA THR A 73 -10.19 4.09 -7.00
C THR A 73 -8.94 4.63 -7.69
N ASP A 74 -8.92 4.60 -9.03
CA ASP A 74 -7.88 5.28 -9.81
C ASP A 74 -7.84 6.79 -9.54
N VAL A 75 -9.01 7.39 -9.29
CA VAL A 75 -9.14 8.80 -8.92
C VAL A 75 -8.54 9.05 -7.53
N GLY A 76 -8.83 8.18 -6.56
CA GLY A 76 -8.25 8.24 -5.22
C GLY A 76 -6.72 8.12 -5.24
N ARG A 77 -6.18 7.13 -5.96
CA ARG A 77 -4.72 6.96 -6.12
C ARG A 77 -4.06 8.20 -6.72
N ARG A 78 -4.67 8.79 -7.73
CA ARG A 78 -4.16 10.01 -8.36
C ARG A 78 -4.22 11.20 -7.41
N TYR A 79 -5.33 11.37 -6.71
CA TYR A 79 -5.49 12.41 -5.70
C TYR A 79 -4.40 12.31 -4.61
N VAL A 80 -4.16 11.12 -4.06
CA VAL A 80 -3.09 10.92 -3.06
C VAL A 80 -1.73 11.30 -3.65
N LYS A 81 -1.43 10.87 -4.88
CA LYS A 81 -0.15 11.21 -5.53
C LYS A 81 0.02 12.73 -5.71
N ASP A 82 -1.03 13.43 -6.12
CA ASP A 82 -1.00 14.86 -6.41
C ASP A 82 -0.96 15.71 -5.13
N ASN A 83 -1.65 15.30 -4.06
CA ASN A 83 -1.73 16.05 -2.81
C ASN A 83 -0.61 15.70 -1.81
N ARG A 84 -0.18 14.43 -1.74
CA ARG A 84 0.92 14.00 -0.86
C ARG A 84 2.26 14.60 -1.28
N ALA A 85 2.46 14.86 -2.57
CA ALA A 85 3.62 15.58 -3.07
C ALA A 85 3.65 17.05 -2.59
N ASN A 86 2.49 17.60 -2.22
CA ASN A 86 2.34 19.00 -1.80
C ASN A 86 2.58 19.21 -0.29
N GLU A 87 2.54 18.16 0.54
CA GLU A 87 2.90 18.23 1.97
C GLU A 87 4.40 18.49 2.22
N VAL A 88 5.27 18.16 1.25
CA VAL A 88 6.73 18.37 1.39
C VAL A 88 7.11 19.86 1.38
N VAL A 89 6.24 20.75 0.90
CA VAL A 89 6.55 22.19 0.77
C VAL A 89 6.20 22.98 2.04
N VAL A 90 5.39 22.44 2.95
CA VAL A 90 4.95 23.19 4.15
C VAL A 90 5.87 22.95 5.37
N ALA A 91 6.71 21.91 5.34
CA ALA A 91 7.60 21.57 6.45
C ALA A 91 8.96 22.32 6.46
N LEU A 92 9.19 23.28 5.55
CA LEU A 92 10.46 24.03 5.44
C LEU A 92 10.34 25.54 5.74
N GLU A 93 9.19 26.03 6.18
CA GLU A 93 9.00 27.44 6.54
C GLU A 93 8.51 27.56 8.00
N GLN A 94 9.38 27.23 8.95
CA GLN A 94 9.30 27.62 10.36
C GLN A 94 10.69 28.02 10.86
#